data_AF-A0A445DDH7-F1
#
_entry.id   AF-A0A445DDH7-F1
#
_cell.length_a   1.000
_cell.length_b   1.000
_cell.length_c   1.000
_cell.angle_alpha   90.00
_cell.angle_beta   90.00
_cell.angle_gamma   90.00
#
_symmetry.space_group_name_H-M   'P 1'
#
loop_
_entity.id
_entity.type
_entity.pdbx_description
1 polymer ?
#
loop_
_entity_poly.entity_id
_entity_poly.type
_entity_poly.pdbx_seq_one_letter_code
_entity_poly.pdbx_strand_id
1 'polypeptide(L)'
;MQENRSLGYLLHLSNGHWAFTFLVRLPSMDGRVALVPWADMLNHSCDVCTVDTFLDYDNLSKEIVFTTDRPYQPGEQVFISYGKKSNGELLLSYGFVPREGANPCDSVELLVSLKKSDKSYKKKLELLKKYGLSG
;
A
#
# COMPACT_ATOMS: atom_id res chain seq x y z
N MET A 1 -12.95 12.59 -26.17
CA MET A 1 -13.20 11.15 -25.98
C MET A 1 -12.03 10.59 -25.19
N GLN A 2 -12.21 10.40 -23.88
CA GLN A 2 -11.18 9.82 -23.01
C GLN A 2 -11.35 8.30 -23.05
N GLU A 3 -10.31 7.63 -23.53
CA GLU A 3 -10.18 6.18 -23.46
C GLU A 3 -10.04 5.77 -21.99
N ASN A 4 -11.14 5.27 -21.42
CA ASN A 4 -11.15 4.60 -20.14
C ASN A 4 -11.24 3.10 -20.41
N ARG A 5 -10.10 2.41 -20.39
CA ARG A 5 -10.06 0.95 -20.33
C ARG A 5 -9.07 0.53 -19.26
N SER A 6 -9.52 0.51 -18.01
CA SER A 6 -8.99 -0.43 -17.03
C SER A 6 -9.87 -1.68 -17.07
N LEU A 7 -9.60 -2.56 -18.02
CA LEU A 7 -10.04 -3.96 -17.93
C LEU A 7 -8.76 -4.78 -17.75
N GLY A 8 -8.39 -4.99 -16.48
CA GLY A 8 -7.26 -5.80 -16.09
C GLY A 8 -7.70 -6.90 -15.13
N TYR A 9 -8.40 -7.92 -15.64
CA TYR A 9 -8.50 -9.20 -14.93
C TYR A 9 -7.78 -10.24 -15.77
N LEU A 10 -6.50 -10.48 -15.47
CA LEU A 10 -5.86 -11.74 -15.83
C LEU A 10 -4.66 -11.99 -14.92
N LEU A 11 -4.89 -12.67 -13.80
CA LEU A 11 -3.85 -13.39 -13.08
C LEU A 11 -4.32 -14.80 -12.84
N HIS A 12 -3.98 -15.72 -13.75
CA HIS A 12 -4.16 -17.14 -13.50
C HIS A 12 -3.01 -17.64 -12.62
N LEU A 13 -3.20 -17.64 -11.30
CA LEU A 13 -2.21 -18.17 -10.35
C LEU A 13 -2.92 -19.08 -9.33
N SER A 14 -2.19 -20.00 -8.73
CA SER A 14 -2.73 -21.12 -7.95
C SER A 14 -3.53 -20.70 -6.69
N ASN A 15 -4.39 -21.62 -6.24
CA ASN A 15 -5.46 -21.48 -5.23
C ASN A 15 -5.09 -20.80 -3.88
N GLY A 16 -3.82 -20.53 -3.59
CA GLY A 16 -3.36 -19.90 -2.34
C GLY A 16 -3.13 -18.38 -2.43
N HIS A 17 -2.88 -17.82 -3.62
CA HIS A 17 -2.53 -16.39 -3.76
C HIS A 17 -3.75 -15.48 -3.90
N TRP A 18 -4.89 -16.01 -4.35
CA TRP A 18 -6.15 -15.26 -4.46
C TRP A 18 -6.70 -14.82 -3.11
N ALA A 19 -6.45 -15.55 -2.03
CA ALA A 19 -6.95 -15.18 -0.71
C ALA A 19 -6.27 -13.91 -0.16
N PHE A 20 -5.04 -13.60 -0.59
CA PHE A 20 -4.29 -12.44 -0.11
C PHE A 20 -4.82 -11.11 -0.63
N THR A 21 -5.54 -11.08 -1.76
CA THR A 21 -6.09 -9.84 -2.32
C THR A 21 -7.31 -9.31 -1.58
N PHE A 22 -7.92 -10.10 -0.69
CA PHE A 22 -9.14 -9.72 0.04
C PHE A 22 -8.89 -9.37 1.51
N LEU A 23 -7.65 -9.42 1.96
CA LEU A 23 -7.30 -9.16 3.34
C LEU A 23 -7.12 -7.67 3.58
N VAL A 24 -7.96 -7.11 4.45
CA VAL A 24 -7.87 -5.73 4.92
C VAL A 24 -7.18 -5.72 6.28
N ARG A 25 -6.17 -4.86 6.44
CA ARG A 25 -5.54 -4.61 7.73
C ARG A 25 -6.38 -3.61 8.52
N LEU A 26 -6.74 -3.95 9.76
CA LEU A 26 -7.57 -3.14 10.66
C LEU A 26 -6.70 -2.54 11.77
N PRO A 27 -6.28 -1.26 11.67
CA PRO A 27 -5.46 -0.60 12.68
C PRO A 27 -6.04 -0.65 14.09
N SER A 28 -7.35 -0.46 14.24
CA SER A 28 -8.04 -0.48 15.54
C SER A 28 -8.10 -1.88 16.19
N MET A 29 -7.66 -2.92 15.48
CA MET A 29 -7.54 -4.29 15.99
C MET A 29 -6.08 -4.76 16.06
N ASP A 30 -5.16 -3.90 16.46
CA ASP A 30 -3.71 -4.18 16.55
C ASP A 30 -3.09 -4.57 15.20
N GLY A 31 -3.68 -4.10 14.10
CA GLY A 31 -3.26 -4.45 12.75
C GLY A 31 -3.58 -5.88 12.34
N ARG A 32 -4.57 -6.53 12.99
CA ARG A 32 -5.15 -7.79 12.51
C ARG A 32 -5.69 -7.65 11.10
N VAL A 33 -5.72 -8.76 10.38
CA VAL A 33 -6.24 -8.84 9.02
C VAL A 33 -7.58 -9.56 9.01
N ALA A 34 -8.52 -9.06 8.20
CA ALA A 34 -9.84 -9.66 8.04
C ALA A 34 -10.23 -9.74 6.56
N LEU A 35 -11.03 -10.74 6.21
CA LEU A 35 -11.73 -10.76 4.94
C LEU A 35 -12.99 -9.89 5.09
N VAL A 36 -13.06 -8.82 4.29
CA VAL A 36 -14.16 -7.86 4.33
C VAL A 36 -14.91 -7.97 3.00
N PRO A 37 -16.10 -8.58 2.98
CA PRO A 37 -16.91 -8.61 1.77
C PRO A 37 -17.10 -7.21 1.19
N TRP A 38 -17.08 -7.08 -0.14
CA TRP A 38 -17.25 -5.82 -0.88
C TRP A 38 -16.08 -4.83 -0.81
N ALA A 39 -15.14 -4.97 0.13
CA ALA A 39 -14.00 -4.07 0.25
C ALA A 39 -13.07 -4.09 -0.97
N ASP A 40 -12.99 -5.23 -1.65
CA ASP A 40 -12.23 -5.45 -2.87
C ASP A 40 -12.75 -4.67 -4.08
N MET A 41 -14.01 -4.21 -4.03
CA MET A 41 -14.59 -3.39 -5.09
C MET A 41 -14.16 -1.92 -5.02
N LEU A 42 -13.56 -1.48 -3.92
CA LEU A 42 -13.10 -0.11 -3.75
C LEU A 42 -11.74 0.09 -4.42
N ASN A 43 -11.68 1.04 -5.35
CA ASN A 43 -10.47 1.35 -6.11
C ASN A 43 -9.59 2.37 -5.38
N HIS A 44 -8.30 2.34 -5.70
CA HIS A 44 -7.33 3.30 -5.19
C HIS A 44 -7.30 4.61 -5.99
N SER A 45 -7.13 5.73 -5.30
CA SER A 45 -6.71 7.00 -5.91
C SER A 45 -5.50 7.57 -5.19
N CYS A 46 -4.57 8.16 -5.96
CA CYS A 46 -3.40 8.83 -5.38
C CYS A 46 -3.75 10.15 -4.68
N ASP A 47 -4.91 10.74 -4.98
CA ASP A 47 -5.41 11.94 -4.32
C ASP A 47 -5.76 11.68 -2.84
N VAL A 48 -6.09 10.43 -2.51
CA VAL A 48 -6.39 9.97 -1.15
C VAL A 48 -5.19 9.27 -0.48
N CYS A 49 -4.01 9.19 -1.11
CA CYS A 49 -2.81 8.59 -0.49
C CYS A 49 -2.38 9.28 0.81
N THR A 50 -2.70 10.57 0.95
CA THR A 50 -2.30 11.42 2.08
C THR A 50 -3.37 11.51 3.16
N VAL A 51 -4.59 11.06 2.85
CA VAL A 51 -5.73 11.04 3.75
C VAL A 51 -5.92 9.60 4.20
N ASP A 52 -6.00 9.38 5.50
CA ASP A 52 -6.16 8.05 6.09
C ASP A 52 -7.59 7.49 5.86
N THR A 53 -8.02 7.41 4.59
CA THR A 53 -9.27 6.76 4.18
C THR A 53 -9.02 5.28 4.00
N PHE A 54 -9.21 4.53 5.07
CA PHE A 54 -9.17 3.08 5.07
C PHE A 54 -10.41 2.49 5.76
N LEU A 55 -10.60 1.19 5.56
CA LEU A 55 -11.55 0.39 6.31
C LEU A 55 -10.94 0.08 7.69
N ASP A 56 -11.65 0.39 8.76
CA ASP A 56 -11.23 0.05 10.12
C ASP A 56 -12.39 -0.50 10.94
N TYR A 57 -12.05 -1.11 12.07
CA TYR A 57 -13.02 -1.61 13.01
C TYR A 57 -13.46 -0.52 13.99
N ASP A 58 -14.75 -0.16 13.96
CA ASP A 58 -15.33 0.67 15.01
C ASP A 58 -15.69 -0.18 16.23
N ASN A 59 -15.04 0.13 17.36
CA ASN A 59 -15.26 -0.56 18.62
C ASN A 59 -16.64 -0.30 19.22
N LEU A 60 -17.31 0.79 18.87
CA LEU A 60 -18.64 1.14 19.37
C LEU A 60 -19.73 0.37 18.63
N SER A 61 -19.76 0.49 17.29
CA SER A 61 -20.72 -0.24 16.46
C SER A 61 -20.44 -1.74 16.34
N LYS A 62 -19.19 -2.16 16.61
CA LYS A 62 -18.68 -3.53 16.38
C LYS A 62 -18.68 -3.92 14.90
N GLU A 63 -18.52 -2.95 14.00
CA GLU A 63 -18.56 -3.13 12.56
C GLU A 63 -17.26 -2.64 11.89
N ILE A 64 -17.05 -3.06 10.64
CA ILE A 64 -16.00 -2.49 9.79
C ILE A 64 -16.61 -1.29 9.08
N VAL A 65 -16.01 -0.12 9.28
CA VAL A 65 -16.49 1.15 8.78
C VAL A 65 -15.48 1.71 7.78
N PHE A 66 -15.99 2.18 6.65
CA PHE A 66 -15.25 2.99 5.70
C PHE A 66 -15.65 4.45 5.86
N THR A 67 -14.68 5.31 6.19
CA THR A 67 -14.90 6.75 6.30
C THR A 67 -14.37 7.46 5.06
N THR A 68 -15.22 8.23 4.40
CA THR A 68 -14.87 9.00 3.21
C THR A 68 -14.08 10.26 3.58
N ASP A 69 -13.17 10.65 2.69
CA ASP A 69 -12.39 11.90 2.76
C ASP A 69 -13.25 13.14 2.50
N ARG A 70 -14.33 12.96 1.74
CA ARG A 70 -15.18 14.04 1.22
C ARG A 70 -16.59 13.56 0.91
N PRO A 71 -17.56 14.47 0.74
CA PRO A 71 -18.85 14.12 0.14
C PRO A 71 -18.69 13.66 -1.32
N TYR A 72 -19.51 12.68 -1.71
CA TYR A 72 -19.60 12.12 -3.07
C TYR A 72 -20.97 12.44 -3.69
N GLN A 73 -21.01 12.65 -5.00
CA GLN A 73 -22.26 12.86 -5.74
C GLN A 73 -22.83 11.54 -6.28
N PRO A 74 -24.15 11.44 -6.54
CA PRO A 74 -24.72 10.27 -7.19
C PRO A 74 -24.03 9.95 -8.53
N GLY A 75 -23.60 8.69 -8.69
CA GLY A 75 -22.86 8.23 -9.87
C GLY A 75 -21.35 8.46 -9.82
N GLU A 76 -20.84 9.14 -8.79
CA GLU A 76 -19.41 9.30 -8.56
C GLU A 76 -18.80 8.03 -7.94
N GLN A 77 -17.61 7.66 -8.40
CA GLN A 77 -16.87 6.52 -7.83
C GLN A 77 -16.24 6.91 -6.49
N VAL A 78 -16.42 6.04 -5.50
CA VAL A 78 -15.79 6.14 -4.19
C VAL A 78 -14.42 5.49 -4.23
N PHE A 79 -13.40 6.19 -3.73
CA PHE A 79 -12.02 5.71 -3.70
C PHE A 79 -11.52 5.51 -2.26
N ILE A 80 -10.57 4.59 -2.10
CA ILE A 80 -9.91 4.28 -0.83
C ILE A 80 -8.38 4.39 -0.97
N SER A 81 -7.67 4.64 0.13
CA SER A 81 -6.22 4.51 0.15
C SER A 81 -5.81 3.05 0.33
N TYR A 82 -4.97 2.51 -0.57
CA TYR A 82 -4.30 1.21 -0.35
C TYR A 82 -3.06 1.35 0.57
N GLY A 83 -2.87 2.54 1.15
CA GLY A 83 -1.73 2.91 1.97
C GLY A 83 -0.63 3.65 1.19
N LYS A 84 0.37 4.11 1.94
CA LYS A 84 1.53 4.83 1.40
C LYS A 84 2.48 3.86 0.71
N LYS A 85 2.17 3.52 -0.54
CA LYS A 85 2.90 2.55 -1.36
C LYS A 85 3.60 3.21 -2.53
N SER A 86 4.79 2.73 -2.83
CA SER A 86 5.52 3.03 -4.07
C SER A 86 4.78 2.47 -5.29
N ASN A 87 5.11 2.99 -6.48
CA ASN A 87 4.57 2.44 -7.73
C ASN A 87 4.97 0.96 -7.93
N GLY A 88 6.17 0.57 -7.46
CA GLY A 88 6.61 -0.82 -7.48
C GLY A 88 5.75 -1.73 -6.60
N GLU A 89 5.40 -1.29 -5.40
CA GLU A 89 4.51 -2.04 -4.49
C GLU A 89 3.08 -2.14 -5.02
N LEU A 90 2.56 -1.07 -5.62
CA LEU A 90 1.23 -1.07 -6.25
C LEU A 90 1.17 -2.03 -7.43
N LEU A 91 2.21 -2.05 -8.27
CA LEU A 91 2.30 -2.99 -9.39
C LEU A 91 2.32 -4.45 -8.91
N LEU A 92 3.16 -4.75 -7.92
CA LEU A 92 3.32 -6.12 -7.40
C LEU A 92 2.08 -6.61 -6.65
N SER A 93 1.38 -5.73 -5.94
CA SER A 93 0.26 -6.10 -5.06
C SER A 93 -1.11 -6.02 -5.74
N TYR A 94 -1.28 -5.10 -6.70
CA TYR A 94 -2.58 -4.76 -7.29
C TYR A 94 -2.56 -4.70 -8.83
N GLY A 95 -1.41 -4.86 -9.49
CA GLY A 95 -1.33 -4.98 -10.94
C GLY A 95 -1.52 -3.68 -11.72
N PHE A 96 -1.34 -2.51 -11.08
CA PHE A 96 -1.40 -1.21 -11.77
C PHE A 96 -0.28 -0.27 -11.34
N VAL A 97 -0.02 0.73 -12.17
CA VAL A 97 0.90 1.84 -11.89
C VAL A 97 0.16 3.16 -12.16
N PRO A 98 0.08 4.08 -11.19
CA PRO A 98 -0.42 5.43 -11.40
C PRO A 98 0.31 6.18 -12.53
N ARG A 99 -0.28 7.25 -13.04
CA ARG A 99 0.40 8.11 -14.03
C ARG A 99 1.67 8.70 -13.44
N GLU A 100 2.65 8.98 -14.30
CA GLU A 100 3.91 9.61 -13.89
C GLU A 100 3.65 10.90 -13.11
N GLY A 101 4.29 11.03 -11.95
CA GLY A 101 4.12 12.17 -11.04
C GLY A 101 2.83 12.19 -10.22
N ALA A 102 1.91 11.24 -10.42
CA ALA A 102 0.62 11.24 -9.71
C ALA A 102 0.70 10.63 -8.30
N ASN A 103 1.65 9.72 -8.05
CA ASN A 103 1.80 9.08 -6.74
C ASN A 103 2.81 9.85 -5.86
N PRO A 104 2.36 10.59 -4.83
CA PRO A 104 3.27 11.32 -3.93
C PRO A 104 4.09 10.40 -3.02
N CYS A 105 3.71 9.11 -2.92
CA CYS A 105 4.42 8.10 -2.13
C CYS A 105 5.37 7.24 -2.97
N ASP A 106 5.61 7.61 -4.24
CA ASP A 106 6.52 6.85 -5.08
C ASP A 106 7.96 6.87 -4.54
N SER A 107 8.60 5.70 -4.54
CA SER A 107 9.93 5.53 -3.94
C SER A 107 10.62 4.27 -4.47
N VAL A 108 11.93 4.21 -4.29
CA VAL A 108 12.78 3.07 -4.63
C VAL A 108 13.68 2.74 -3.46
N GLU A 109 13.90 1.45 -3.22
CA GLU A 109 14.81 0.98 -2.18
C GLU A 109 16.26 0.97 -2.72
N LEU A 110 17.16 1.63 -2.00
CA LEU A 110 18.59 1.64 -2.30
C LEU A 110 19.33 0.81 -1.27
N LEU A 111 19.79 -0.37 -1.67
CA LEU A 111 20.58 -1.24 -0.80
C LEU A 111 22.05 -0.79 -0.79
N VAL A 112 22.52 -0.36 0.38
CA VAL A 112 23.91 0.04 0.61
C VAL A 112 24.53 -0.93 1.61
N SER A 113 25.71 -1.46 1.29
CA SER A 113 26.45 -2.37 2.19
C SER A 113 27.94 -2.05 2.23
N LEU A 114 28.57 -2.37 3.35
CA LEU A 114 30.02 -2.20 3.49
C LEU A 114 30.76 -3.38 2.84
N LYS A 115 31.69 -3.07 1.95
CA LYS A 115 32.61 -4.09 1.42
C LYS A 115 33.62 -4.48 2.49
N LYS A 116 33.71 -5.77 2.80
CA LYS A 116 34.68 -6.32 3.78
C LYS A 116 36.15 -6.06 3.39
N SER A 117 36.43 -5.85 2.11
CA SER A 117 37.76 -5.50 1.60
C SER A 117 38.15 -4.03 1.83
N ASP A 118 37.24 -3.19 2.33
CA ASP A 118 37.54 -1.80 2.67
C ASP A 118 38.54 -1.75 3.84
N LYS A 119 39.66 -1.05 3.64
CA LYS A 119 40.71 -0.88 4.67
C LYS A 119 40.15 -0.29 5.97
N SER A 120 39.08 0.50 5.87
CA SER A 120 38.39 1.15 6.98
C SER A 120 37.09 0.43 7.39
N TYR A 121 36.85 -0.81 6.94
CA TYR A 121 35.62 -1.56 7.20
C TYR A 121 35.24 -1.59 8.69
N LYS A 122 36.19 -1.93 9.59
CA LYS A 122 35.93 -2.00 11.03
C LYS A 122 35.45 -0.66 11.59
N LYS A 123 36.13 0.43 11.24
CA LYS A 123 35.78 1.79 11.68
C LYS A 123 34.43 2.25 11.14
N LYS A 124 34.14 1.96 9.86
CA LYS A 124 32.84 2.28 9.24
C LYS A 124 31.70 1.48 9.89
N LEU A 125 31.91 0.20 10.16
CA LEU A 125 30.92 -0.66 10.82
C LEU A 125 30.62 -0.21 12.25
N GLU A 126 31.64 0.15 13.03
CA GLU A 126 31.46 0.72 14.36
C GLU A 126 30.67 2.02 14.33
N LEU A 127 30.94 2.90 13.36
CA LEU A 127 30.18 4.13 13.16
C LEU A 127 28.71 3.85 12.79
N LEU A 128 28.45 2.94 11.84
CA LEU A 128 27.08 2.59 11.47
C LEU A 128 26.30 2.11 12.70
N LYS A 129 26.87 1.19 13.48
CA LYS A 129 26.25 0.68 14.72
C LYS A 129 26.00 1.79 15.74
N LYS A 130 26.96 2.72 15.91
CA LYS A 130 26.80 3.88 16.80
C LYS A 130 25.60 4.75 16.42
N TYR A 131 25.29 4.86 15.12
CA TYR A 131 24.14 5.62 14.63
C TYR A 131 22.89 4.76 14.37
N GLY A 132 22.86 3.51 14.86
CA GLY A 132 21.69 2.63 14.75
C GLY A 132 21.48 2.01 13.36
N LEU A 133 22.49 2.08 12.48
CA LEU A 133 22.45 1.47 11.16
C LEU A 133 23.13 0.09 11.17
N SER A 134 22.58 -0.84 10.40
CA SER A 134 23.26 -2.10 10.05
C SER A 134 24.30 -1.83 8.96
N GLY A 135 25.35 -2.66 8.92
CA GLY A 135 26.45 -2.56 7.96
C GLY A 135 26.70 -3.84 7.21
#